data_AF-A0A2H3BCX6-F1
#
_entry.id   AF-A0A2H3BCX6-F1
#
_cell.length_a   1.000
_cell.length_b   1.000
_cell.length_c   1.000
_cell.angle_alpha   90.00
_cell.angle_beta   90.00
_cell.angle_gamma   90.00
#
_symmetry.space_group_name_H-M   'P 1'
#
loop_
_entity.id
_entity.type
_entity.pdbx_description
1 polymer ?
#
loop_
_entity_poly.entity_id
_entity_poly.type
_entity_poly.pdbx_seq_one_letter_code
_entity_poly.pdbx_strand_id
1 'polypeptide(L)'
;MSSPTYMEYETPARHVAYSLSHLSSLTFAQAYDISYPVIAPQNSITWWDFEDTEPSTAAATLVRPQDTVFHRLDLLPIINLMKDEYAKGWRSVRIFYWNGYQHEATVYHFSKVRLAMHINTFSGPIHHAQQLVSHFYDSRIAGSPLFSNDIFETLLRSPINQPICGFYCTDFPLWKLGYLLDENWVEEDVMNAAAELCYFR
;
A
#
# COMPACT_ATOMS: atom_id res chain seq x y z
N MET A 1 -31.20 1.89 -16.26
CA MET A 1 -30.22 1.63 -15.19
C MET A 1 -29.66 2.99 -14.78
N SER A 2 -29.69 3.32 -13.49
CA SER A 2 -29.06 4.56 -12.98
C SER A 2 -27.55 4.49 -13.14
N SER A 3 -26.92 5.56 -13.61
CA SER A 3 -25.45 5.67 -13.60
C SER A 3 -24.94 5.55 -12.16
N PRO A 4 -23.78 4.90 -11.95
CA PRO A 4 -23.20 4.77 -10.61
C PRO A 4 -22.94 6.15 -10.02
N THR A 5 -22.93 6.24 -8.69
CA THR A 5 -22.46 7.45 -8.02
C THR A 5 -20.95 7.62 -8.24
N TYR A 6 -20.44 8.86 -8.14
CA TYR A 6 -19.00 9.10 -8.23
C TYR A 6 -18.18 8.22 -7.28
N MET A 7 -18.66 8.07 -6.04
CA MET A 7 -17.98 7.25 -5.03
C MET A 7 -17.91 5.78 -5.44
N GLU A 8 -19.01 5.21 -5.94
CA GLU A 8 -19.01 3.83 -6.45
C GLU A 8 -18.10 3.67 -7.67
N TYR A 9 -18.05 4.70 -8.53
CA TYR A 9 -17.26 4.70 -9.76
C TYR A 9 -15.75 4.76 -9.49
N GLU A 10 -15.32 5.65 -8.59
CA GLU A 10 -13.89 5.78 -8.28
C GLU A 10 -13.38 4.72 -7.32
N THR A 11 -14.25 4.04 -6.57
CA THR A 11 -13.82 3.10 -5.53
C THR A 11 -13.41 1.76 -6.14
N PRO A 12 -12.15 1.32 -5.98
CA PRO A 12 -11.75 -0.01 -6.42
C PRO A 12 -12.52 -1.09 -5.67
N ALA A 13 -12.90 -2.16 -6.35
CA ALA A 13 -13.57 -3.28 -5.69
C ALA A 13 -12.68 -3.91 -4.60
N ARG A 14 -13.30 -4.34 -3.50
CA ARG A 14 -12.57 -4.80 -2.29
C ARG A 14 -11.65 -6.00 -2.52
N HIS A 15 -11.96 -6.84 -3.51
CA HIS A 15 -11.19 -8.02 -3.87
C HIS A 15 -10.04 -7.71 -4.85
N VAL A 16 -9.96 -6.49 -5.38
CA VAL A 16 -8.88 -6.08 -6.27
C VAL A 16 -7.60 -5.88 -5.46
N ALA A 17 -6.50 -6.38 -6.00
CA ALA A 17 -5.17 -6.18 -5.43
C ALA A 17 -4.88 -4.69 -5.21
N TYR A 18 -4.21 -4.37 -4.11
CA TYR A 18 -3.90 -2.99 -3.69
C TYR A 18 -5.13 -2.09 -3.44
N SER A 19 -6.34 -2.64 -3.37
CA SER A 19 -7.48 -1.89 -2.82
C SER A 19 -7.22 -1.54 -1.36
N LEU A 20 -7.89 -0.49 -0.87
CA LEU A 20 -7.76 -0.08 0.53
C LEU A 20 -8.11 -1.22 1.49
N SER A 21 -9.20 -1.96 1.21
CA SER A 21 -9.59 -3.12 2.00
C SER A 21 -8.48 -4.18 2.04
N HIS A 22 -7.91 -4.53 0.89
CA HIS A 22 -6.81 -5.48 0.80
C HIS A 22 -5.56 -5.03 1.58
N LEU A 23 -5.09 -3.81 1.36
CA LEU A 23 -3.87 -3.29 1.99
C LEU A 23 -4.02 -3.09 3.50
N SER A 24 -5.21 -2.67 3.95
CA SER A 24 -5.48 -2.45 5.38
C SER A 24 -5.44 -3.73 6.19
N SER A 25 -5.75 -4.89 5.58
CA SER A 25 -5.83 -6.19 6.24
C SER A 25 -4.57 -7.04 6.10
N LEU A 26 -3.51 -6.55 5.44
CA LEU A 26 -2.30 -7.33 5.24
C LEU A 26 -1.66 -7.71 6.57
N THR A 27 -1.34 -8.99 6.73
CA THR A 27 -0.49 -9.46 7.82
C THR A 27 1.00 -9.26 7.48
N PHE A 28 1.88 -9.40 8.47
CA PHE A 28 3.33 -9.37 8.21
C PHE A 28 3.78 -10.43 7.21
N ALA A 29 3.29 -11.67 7.29
CA ALA A 29 3.61 -12.70 6.30
C ALA A 29 3.15 -12.30 4.88
N GLN A 30 1.93 -11.76 4.75
CA GLN A 30 1.42 -11.33 3.45
C GLN A 30 2.16 -10.11 2.90
N ALA A 31 2.49 -9.15 3.77
CA ALA A 31 3.27 -7.97 3.40
C ALA A 31 4.72 -8.32 3.03
N TYR A 32 5.28 -9.38 3.62
CA TYR A 32 6.59 -9.90 3.24
C TYR A 32 6.59 -10.48 1.82
N ASP A 33 5.59 -11.31 1.51
CA ASP A 33 5.49 -12.01 0.22
C ASP A 33 4.89 -11.16 -0.91
N ILE A 34 4.31 -9.99 -0.61
CA ILE A 34 3.64 -9.17 -1.63
C ILE A 34 4.66 -8.62 -2.62
N SER A 35 4.46 -8.90 -3.90
CA SER A 35 5.17 -8.19 -4.97
C SER A 35 4.60 -6.78 -5.09
N TYR A 36 5.39 -5.77 -4.75
CA TYR A 36 4.96 -4.39 -4.74
C TYR A 36 5.42 -3.64 -6.00
N PRO A 37 4.54 -2.91 -6.70
CA PRO A 37 4.91 -2.20 -7.91
C PRO A 37 5.85 -1.04 -7.63
N VAL A 38 6.66 -0.71 -8.64
CA VAL A 38 7.60 0.42 -8.58
C VAL A 38 6.81 1.73 -8.64
N ILE A 39 7.13 2.66 -7.74
CA ILE A 39 6.59 4.02 -7.77
C ILE A 39 7.54 4.88 -8.60
N ALA A 40 7.01 5.51 -9.65
CA ALA A 40 7.75 6.45 -10.48
C ALA A 40 8.29 7.62 -9.63
N PRO A 41 9.41 8.24 -10.04
CA PRO A 41 9.86 9.49 -9.43
C PRO A 41 8.76 10.56 -9.42
N GLN A 42 8.87 11.51 -8.50
CA GLN A 42 8.03 12.70 -8.53
C GLN A 42 8.29 13.50 -9.81
N ASN A 43 7.24 14.16 -10.32
CA ASN A 43 7.22 14.94 -11.56
C ASN A 43 7.40 14.07 -12.83
N SER A 44 7.01 12.80 -12.77
CA SER A 44 6.98 11.93 -13.95
C SER A 44 5.80 12.23 -14.85
N ILE A 45 4.66 12.69 -14.30
CA ILE A 45 3.52 13.15 -15.10
C ILE A 45 3.83 14.54 -15.66
N THR A 46 3.76 14.69 -16.99
CA THR A 46 4.04 15.94 -17.70
C THR A 46 2.76 16.73 -18.00
N TRP A 47 1.68 16.04 -18.34
CA TRP A 47 0.37 16.61 -18.67
C TRP A 47 -0.71 15.54 -18.53
N TRP A 48 -1.97 15.94 -18.34
CA TRP A 48 -3.12 15.04 -18.36
C TRP A 48 -4.37 15.76 -18.86
N ASP A 49 -5.31 14.99 -19.40
CA ASP A 49 -6.66 15.42 -19.74
C ASP A 49 -7.69 14.32 -19.42
N PHE A 50 -8.96 14.72 -19.35
CA PHE A 50 -10.06 13.80 -19.04
C PHE A 50 -10.74 13.34 -20.33
N GLU A 51 -11.12 12.06 -20.38
CA GLU A 51 -11.81 11.45 -21.52
C GLU A 51 -13.19 10.92 -21.09
N ASP A 52 -14.16 10.98 -22.01
CA ASP A 52 -15.55 10.58 -21.80
C ASP A 52 -15.75 9.07 -21.95
N THR A 53 -14.74 8.43 -22.54
CA THR A 53 -14.69 6.99 -22.75
C THR A 53 -14.42 6.30 -21.42
N GLU A 54 -15.25 5.31 -21.10
CA GLU A 54 -15.07 4.43 -19.95
C GLU A 54 -14.18 3.24 -20.37
N PRO A 55 -12.91 3.20 -19.94
CA PRO A 55 -12.01 2.13 -20.35
C PRO A 55 -12.33 0.85 -19.55
N SER A 56 -12.55 -0.26 -20.25
CA SER A 56 -12.83 -1.56 -19.66
C SER A 56 -11.62 -2.51 -19.66
N THR A 57 -10.47 -2.04 -20.14
CA THR A 57 -9.27 -2.87 -20.22
C THR A 57 -8.64 -3.05 -18.84
N ALA A 58 -8.03 -4.22 -18.62
CA ALA A 58 -7.27 -4.49 -17.39
C ALA A 58 -6.13 -3.48 -17.19
N ALA A 59 -5.50 -3.01 -18.27
CA ALA A 59 -4.44 -2.01 -18.22
C ALA A 59 -4.93 -0.65 -17.70
N ALA A 60 -6.20 -0.29 -17.90
CA ALA A 60 -6.76 0.97 -17.44
C ALA A 60 -7.41 0.88 -16.04
N THR A 61 -7.78 -0.31 -15.59
CA THR A 61 -8.62 -0.51 -14.38
C THR A 61 -7.89 -1.22 -13.23
N LEU A 62 -6.85 -2.00 -13.52
CA LEU A 62 -6.10 -2.78 -12.53
C LEU A 62 -4.64 -2.33 -12.47
N VAL A 63 -3.99 -2.54 -11.31
CA VAL A 63 -2.54 -2.41 -11.14
C VAL A 63 -1.94 -3.80 -10.97
N ARG A 64 -0.90 -4.10 -11.75
CA ARG A 64 -0.14 -5.35 -11.65
C ARG A 64 1.18 -5.12 -10.92
N PRO A 65 1.80 -6.16 -10.32
CA PRO A 65 3.09 -6.01 -9.65
C PRO A 65 4.21 -5.44 -10.53
N GLN A 66 4.19 -5.73 -11.83
CA GLN A 66 5.17 -5.23 -12.80
C GLN A 66 4.84 -3.83 -13.35
N ASP A 67 3.67 -3.28 -13.02
CA ASP A 67 3.32 -1.94 -13.47
C ASP A 67 4.18 -0.91 -12.71
N THR A 68 4.46 0.22 -13.36
CA THR A 68 4.94 1.42 -12.68
C THR A 68 3.74 2.29 -12.33
N VAL A 69 3.61 2.69 -11.07
CA VAL A 69 2.56 3.62 -10.63
C VAL A 69 3.13 5.02 -10.44
N PHE A 70 2.33 6.04 -10.74
CA PHE A 70 2.78 7.43 -10.57
C PHE A 70 2.88 7.82 -9.10
N HIS A 71 3.78 8.77 -8.82
CA HIS A 71 3.99 9.29 -7.47
C HIS A 71 2.76 10.05 -6.95
N ARG A 72 2.49 9.97 -5.64
CA ARG A 72 1.31 10.60 -5.02
C ARG A 72 1.16 12.09 -5.34
N LEU A 73 2.27 12.84 -5.36
CA LEU A 73 2.23 14.29 -5.59
C LEU A 73 1.80 14.63 -7.02
N ASP A 74 2.07 13.74 -7.98
CA ASP A 74 1.63 13.90 -9.37
C ASP A 74 0.15 13.50 -9.54
N LEU A 75 -0.31 12.52 -8.74
CA LEU A 75 -1.70 12.05 -8.76
C LEU A 75 -2.69 12.99 -8.05
N LEU A 76 -2.24 13.73 -7.03
CA LEU A 76 -3.12 14.60 -6.23
C LEU A 76 -3.90 15.64 -7.06
N PRO A 77 -3.27 16.39 -7.99
CA PRO A 77 -4.00 17.33 -8.84
C PRO A 77 -5.12 16.66 -9.66
N ILE A 78 -4.87 15.45 -10.17
CA ILE A 78 -5.87 14.68 -10.93
C ILE A 78 -7.03 14.28 -10.01
N ILE A 79 -6.72 13.70 -8.85
CA ILE A 79 -7.70 13.24 -7.86
C ILE A 79 -8.62 14.38 -7.39
N ASN A 80 -8.06 15.57 -7.17
CA ASN A 80 -8.82 16.72 -6.73
C ASN A 80 -9.87 17.20 -7.76
N LEU A 81 -9.65 16.91 -9.04
CA LEU A 81 -10.56 17.28 -10.14
C LEU A 81 -11.55 16.17 -10.51
N MET A 82 -11.23 14.90 -10.23
CA MET A 82 -12.00 13.74 -10.69
C MET A 82 -13.51 13.82 -10.37
N LYS A 83 -13.90 14.32 -9.20
CA LYS A 83 -15.32 14.45 -8.82
C LYS A 83 -16.08 15.44 -9.71
N ASP A 84 -15.48 16.61 -9.94
CA ASP A 84 -16.10 17.66 -10.74
C ASP A 84 -16.12 17.26 -12.22
N GLU A 85 -15.07 16.60 -12.68
CA GLU A 85 -15.00 16.08 -14.06
C GLU A 85 -15.97 14.92 -14.28
N TYR A 86 -16.18 14.05 -13.28
CA TYR A 86 -17.21 13.02 -13.34
C TYR A 86 -18.61 13.61 -13.55
N ALA A 87 -18.92 14.70 -12.84
CA ALA A 87 -20.19 15.43 -12.94
C ALA A 87 -20.40 16.07 -14.33
N LYS A 88 -19.30 16.38 -15.04
CA LYS A 88 -19.33 16.87 -16.43
C LYS A 88 -19.48 15.75 -17.48
N GLY A 89 -19.46 14.48 -17.05
CA GLY A 89 -19.60 13.33 -17.95
C GLY A 89 -18.29 12.60 -18.25
N TRP A 90 -17.16 13.05 -17.72
CA TRP A 90 -15.87 12.38 -17.91
C TRP A 90 -15.76 11.10 -17.10
N ARG A 91 -15.01 10.12 -17.62
CA ARG A 91 -14.98 8.74 -17.11
C ARG A 91 -13.56 8.21 -16.92
N SER A 92 -12.58 8.79 -17.59
CA SER A 92 -11.18 8.42 -17.42
C SER A 92 -10.26 9.62 -17.52
N VAL A 93 -8.99 9.40 -17.19
CA VAL A 93 -7.92 10.37 -17.36
C VAL A 93 -6.85 9.77 -18.27
N ARG A 94 -6.46 10.51 -19.30
CA ARG A 94 -5.29 10.19 -20.10
C ARG A 94 -4.11 10.96 -19.54
N ILE A 95 -3.06 10.23 -19.20
CA ILE A 95 -1.87 10.72 -18.52
C ILE A 95 -0.71 10.63 -19.49
N PHE A 96 -0.05 11.76 -19.72
CA PHE A 96 1.20 11.85 -20.47
C PHE A 96 2.35 11.94 -19.48
N TYR A 97 3.36 11.09 -19.64
CA TYR A 97 4.45 10.95 -18.68
C TYR A 97 5.79 10.68 -19.34
N TRP A 98 6.87 10.98 -18.63
CA TRP A 98 8.24 10.64 -19.02
C TRP A 98 8.66 9.33 -18.37
N ASN A 99 9.02 8.33 -19.17
CA ASN A 99 9.43 7.01 -18.67
C ASN A 99 10.96 6.86 -18.47
N GLY A 100 11.73 7.95 -18.64
CA GLY A 100 13.20 7.94 -18.63
C GLY A 100 13.83 8.05 -20.02
N TYR A 101 13.11 7.61 -21.07
CA TYR A 101 13.62 7.56 -22.45
C TYR A 101 12.76 8.35 -23.43
N GLN A 102 11.44 8.32 -23.25
CA GLN A 102 10.47 8.99 -24.13
C GLN A 102 9.21 9.41 -23.38
N HIS A 103 8.42 10.28 -24.03
CA HIS A 103 7.07 10.59 -23.59
C HIS A 103 6.10 9.51 -24.03
N GLU A 104 5.32 9.00 -23.08
CA GLU A 104 4.28 8.00 -23.31
C GLU A 104 2.93 8.53 -22.82
N ALA A 105 1.87 7.86 -23.26
CA ALA A 105 0.51 8.15 -22.82
C ALA A 105 -0.17 6.86 -22.34
N THR A 106 -0.89 6.95 -21.24
CA THR A 106 -1.71 5.86 -20.71
C THR A 106 -3.08 6.38 -20.30
N VAL A 107 -4.11 5.53 -20.34
CA VAL A 107 -5.47 5.89 -19.96
C VAL A 107 -5.83 5.14 -18.69
N TYR A 108 -6.17 5.87 -17.63
CA TYR A 108 -6.55 5.31 -16.34
C TYR A 108 -8.04 5.54 -16.11
N HIS A 109 -8.73 4.48 -15.72
CA HIS A 109 -9.99 4.60 -15.03
C HIS A 109 -9.77 5.26 -13.66
N PHE A 110 -10.77 5.98 -13.16
CA PHE A 110 -10.72 6.67 -11.87
C PHE A 110 -10.37 5.74 -10.69
N SER A 111 -10.87 4.50 -10.72
CA SER A 111 -10.48 3.48 -9.75
C SER A 111 -9.00 3.11 -9.80
N LYS A 112 -8.36 3.07 -10.98
CA LYS A 112 -6.91 2.80 -11.08
C LYS A 112 -6.08 3.95 -10.51
N VAL A 113 -6.53 5.21 -10.69
CA VAL A 113 -5.91 6.37 -10.03
C VAL A 113 -5.95 6.20 -8.50
N ARG A 114 -7.08 5.74 -7.95
CA ARG A 114 -7.20 5.45 -6.51
C ARG A 114 -6.33 4.28 -6.06
N LEU A 115 -6.23 3.20 -6.82
CA LEU A 115 -5.29 2.10 -6.54
C LEU A 115 -3.85 2.62 -6.46
N ALA A 116 -3.42 3.41 -7.43
CA ALA A 116 -2.08 4.01 -7.42
C ALA A 116 -1.86 4.89 -6.18
N MET A 117 -2.86 5.67 -5.75
CA MET A 117 -2.77 6.44 -4.51
C MET A 117 -2.67 5.56 -3.26
N HIS A 118 -3.43 4.47 -3.16
CA HIS A 118 -3.30 3.52 -2.06
C HIS A 118 -1.90 2.91 -2.02
N ILE A 119 -1.35 2.54 -3.18
CA ILE A 119 0.01 2.00 -3.28
C ILE A 119 1.04 3.01 -2.75
N ASN A 120 0.92 4.28 -3.10
CA ASN A 120 1.80 5.32 -2.56
C ASN A 120 1.65 5.51 -1.04
N THR A 121 0.45 5.30 -0.51
CA THR A 121 0.15 5.50 0.93
C THR A 121 0.71 4.36 1.78
N PHE A 122 0.63 3.12 1.28
CA PHE A 122 1.06 1.92 1.99
C PHE A 122 2.49 1.46 1.68
N SER A 123 3.22 2.16 0.81
CA SER A 123 4.60 1.81 0.44
C SER A 123 5.54 1.77 1.65
N GLY A 124 5.50 2.80 2.50
CA GLY A 124 6.28 2.87 3.74
C GLY A 124 5.94 1.74 4.73
N PRO A 125 4.65 1.57 5.12
CA PRO A 125 4.22 0.46 5.97
C PRO A 125 4.66 -0.92 5.48
N ILE A 126 4.50 -1.19 4.18
CA ILE A 126 4.88 -2.49 3.59
C ILE A 126 6.40 -2.65 3.60
N HIS A 127 7.15 -1.62 3.22
CA HIS A 127 8.61 -1.65 3.25
C HIS A 127 9.14 -1.97 4.65
N HIS A 128 8.64 -1.30 5.69
CA HIS A 128 9.07 -1.56 7.06
C HIS A 128 8.64 -2.94 7.56
N ALA A 129 7.45 -3.42 7.19
CA ALA A 129 7.03 -4.78 7.50
C ALA A 129 7.94 -5.82 6.83
N GLN A 130 8.33 -5.60 5.57
CA GLN A 130 9.27 -6.45 4.85
C GLN A 130 10.63 -6.47 5.54
N GLN A 131 11.18 -5.30 5.88
CA GLN A 131 12.46 -5.20 6.60
C GLN A 131 12.42 -5.93 7.94
N LEU A 132 11.34 -5.80 8.70
CA LEU A 132 11.20 -6.46 10.00
C LEU A 132 11.20 -7.98 9.86
N VAL A 133 10.44 -8.52 8.90
CA VAL A 133 10.38 -9.96 8.66
C VAL A 133 11.70 -10.49 8.10
N SER A 134 12.33 -9.77 7.16
CA SER A 134 13.69 -10.09 6.69
C SER A 134 14.68 -10.15 7.85
N HIS A 135 14.66 -9.15 8.74
CA HIS A 135 15.54 -9.13 9.90
C HIS A 135 15.36 -10.37 10.77
N PHE A 136 14.14 -10.84 11.01
CA PHE A 136 13.92 -12.07 11.78
C PHE A 136 14.41 -13.35 11.08
N TYR A 137 14.30 -13.41 9.76
CA TYR A 137 14.82 -14.55 8.98
C TYR A 137 16.35 -14.54 8.87
N ASP A 138 16.96 -13.36 8.70
CA ASP A 138 18.40 -13.19 8.50
C ASP A 138 19.18 -13.22 9.81
N SER A 139 18.60 -12.67 10.88
CA SER A 139 19.18 -12.72 12.21
C SER A 139 19.10 -14.14 12.75
N ARG A 140 20.10 -14.54 13.54
CA ARG A 140 20.11 -15.85 14.24
C ARG A 140 19.05 -15.93 15.36
N ILE A 141 18.08 -15.01 15.38
CA ILE A 141 17.01 -14.89 16.37
C ILE A 141 16.04 -16.06 16.27
N ALA A 142 15.74 -16.56 15.06
CA ALA A 142 14.87 -17.73 14.87
C ALA A 142 15.40 -19.03 15.51
N GLY A 143 16.65 -19.05 15.99
CA GLY A 143 17.23 -20.13 16.80
C GLY A 143 17.64 -19.71 18.21
N SER A 144 17.36 -18.47 18.62
CA SER A 144 17.68 -17.96 19.95
C SER A 144 16.68 -18.53 20.96
N PRO A 145 17.13 -19.08 22.10
CA PRO A 145 16.22 -19.53 23.15
C PRO A 145 15.42 -18.37 23.78
N LEU A 146 15.81 -17.12 23.53
CA LEU A 146 15.08 -15.92 23.96
C LEU A 146 13.89 -15.58 23.05
N PHE A 147 13.84 -16.14 21.83
CA PHE A 147 12.78 -15.90 20.87
C PHE A 147 12.01 -17.19 20.60
N SER A 148 10.86 -17.32 21.26
CA SER A 148 9.97 -18.46 20.97
C SER A 148 9.44 -18.32 19.54
N ASN A 149 9.48 -19.43 18.79
CA ASN A 149 8.84 -19.52 17.47
C ASN A 149 7.37 -19.09 17.52
N ASP A 150 6.68 -19.27 18.64
CA ASP A 150 5.28 -18.87 18.81
C ASP A 150 5.07 -17.35 18.74
N ILE A 151 6.06 -16.57 19.22
CA ILE A 151 6.02 -15.10 19.17
C ILE A 151 6.17 -14.63 17.73
N PHE A 152 7.13 -15.21 17.01
CA PHE A 152 7.34 -14.90 15.60
C PHE A 152 6.13 -15.26 14.74
N GLU A 153 5.59 -16.46 14.93
CA GLU A 153 4.38 -16.93 14.23
C GLU A 153 3.18 -16.02 14.53
N THR A 154 3.08 -15.50 15.75
CA THR A 154 2.03 -14.54 16.12
C THR A 154 2.23 -13.21 15.38
N LEU A 155 3.45 -12.69 15.34
CA LEU A 155 3.78 -11.48 14.59
C LEU A 155 3.44 -11.65 13.10
N LEU A 156 3.87 -12.75 12.47
CA LEU A 156 3.61 -13.05 11.06
C LEU A 156 2.11 -13.06 10.70
N ARG A 157 1.25 -13.46 11.64
CA ARG A 157 -0.21 -13.50 11.47
C ARG A 157 -0.91 -12.20 11.85
N SER A 158 -0.21 -11.26 12.48
CA SER A 158 -0.78 -10.00 12.92
C SER A 158 -0.89 -9.02 11.74
N PRO A 159 -2.01 -8.28 11.59
CA PRO A 159 -2.10 -7.19 10.64
C PRO A 159 -1.03 -6.12 10.87
N ILE A 160 -0.38 -5.64 9.81
CA ILE A 160 0.72 -4.66 9.92
C ILE A 160 0.25 -3.32 10.51
N ASN A 161 -1.03 -2.98 10.34
CA ASN A 161 -1.64 -1.76 10.86
C ASN A 161 -2.29 -1.95 12.23
N GLN A 162 -2.24 -3.15 12.81
CA GLN A 162 -2.78 -3.38 14.15
C GLN A 162 -2.00 -2.49 15.15
N PRO A 163 -2.68 -1.81 16.09
CA PRO A 163 -2.00 -1.12 17.17
C PRO A 163 -1.29 -2.09 18.10
N ILE A 164 -0.17 -1.66 18.70
CA ILE A 164 0.40 -2.37 19.85
C ILE A 164 -0.59 -2.22 21.01
N CYS A 165 -1.12 -3.36 21.45
CA CYS A 165 -2.07 -3.47 22.54
C CYS A 165 -1.52 -4.46 23.58
N GLY A 166 -1.03 -3.91 24.69
CA GLY A 166 -0.70 -4.62 25.92
C GLY A 166 -1.72 -4.29 27.00
N PHE A 167 -1.26 -3.84 28.18
CA PHE A 167 -2.14 -3.29 29.22
C PHE A 167 -2.85 -1.98 28.81
N TYR A 168 -2.34 -1.28 27.80
CA TYR A 168 -2.94 -0.09 27.20
C TYR A 168 -2.81 -0.21 25.67
N CYS A 169 -3.87 0.10 24.93
CA CYS A 169 -3.82 0.16 23.47
C CYS A 169 -3.29 1.53 23.03
N THR A 170 -2.21 1.52 22.24
CA THR A 170 -1.63 2.73 21.66
C THR A 170 -2.15 2.98 20.25
N ASP A 171 -2.02 4.21 19.74
CA ASP A 171 -2.23 4.49 18.31
C ASP A 171 -0.98 4.16 17.45
N PHE A 172 -0.05 3.36 17.98
CA PHE A 172 1.19 3.01 17.34
C PHE A 172 1.03 1.70 16.55
N PRO A 173 0.94 1.74 15.20
CA PRO A 173 0.78 0.54 14.39
C PRO A 173 2.05 -0.31 14.35
N LEU A 174 1.89 -1.64 14.31
CA LEU A 174 2.99 -2.59 14.40
C LEU A 174 4.08 -2.43 13.34
N TRP A 175 3.73 -2.04 12.11
CA TRP A 175 4.74 -1.84 11.06
C TRP A 175 5.82 -0.81 11.45
N LYS A 176 5.50 0.14 12.34
CA LYS A 176 6.46 1.15 12.83
C LYS A 176 7.55 0.58 13.72
N LEU A 177 7.42 -0.67 14.19
CA LEU A 177 8.53 -1.39 14.82
C LEU A 177 9.74 -1.49 13.88
N GLY A 178 9.53 -1.44 12.57
CA GLY A 178 10.62 -1.37 11.59
C GLY A 178 11.51 -0.13 11.73
N TYR A 179 11.05 0.97 12.37
CA TYR A 179 11.91 2.12 12.65
C TYR A 179 13.01 1.82 13.67
N LEU A 180 12.80 0.82 14.51
CA LEU A 180 13.75 0.46 15.54
C LEU A 180 14.92 -0.34 14.97
N LEU A 181 14.84 -0.86 13.73
CA LEU A 181 15.86 -1.74 13.12
C LEU A 181 17.26 -1.14 13.03
N ASP A 182 17.40 0.19 13.10
CA ASP A 182 18.69 0.90 13.08
C ASP A 182 19.23 1.20 14.51
N GLU A 183 18.54 0.77 15.56
CA GLU A 183 18.91 1.01 16.96
C GLU A 183 19.72 -0.15 17.57
N ASN A 184 20.34 0.04 18.74
CA ASN A 184 21.18 -0.98 19.36
C ASN A 184 20.40 -2.00 20.22
N TRP A 185 19.09 -1.81 20.41
CA TRP A 185 18.24 -2.62 21.31
C TRP A 185 16.97 -3.14 20.60
N VAL A 186 17.01 -3.19 19.27
CA VAL A 186 15.88 -3.55 18.39
C VAL A 186 15.24 -4.87 18.82
N GLU A 187 16.08 -5.85 19.12
CA GLU A 187 15.62 -7.20 19.41
C GLU A 187 14.76 -7.18 20.68
N GLU A 188 15.17 -6.44 21.71
CA GLU A 188 14.41 -6.33 22.97
C GLU A 188 13.08 -5.60 22.76
N ASP A 189 13.07 -4.48 22.04
CA ASP A 189 11.84 -3.69 21.85
C ASP A 189 10.83 -4.40 20.95
N VAL A 190 11.28 -5.04 19.87
CA VAL A 190 10.41 -5.84 19.01
C VAL A 190 9.96 -7.11 19.74
N MET A 191 10.82 -7.73 20.56
CA MET A 191 10.42 -8.86 21.42
C MET A 191 9.34 -8.46 22.41
N ASN A 192 9.51 -7.34 23.10
CA ASN A 192 8.54 -6.84 24.07
C ASN A 192 7.19 -6.56 23.39
N ALA A 193 7.20 -5.88 22.24
CA ALA A 193 5.99 -5.63 21.48
C ALA A 193 5.30 -6.93 20.99
N ALA A 194 6.06 -7.89 20.49
CA ALA A 194 5.52 -9.16 20.03
C ALA A 194 5.01 -10.05 21.20
N ALA A 195 5.70 -10.00 22.34
CA ALA A 195 5.25 -10.66 23.57
C ALA A 195 3.93 -10.04 24.06
N GLU A 196 3.77 -8.71 24.00
CA GLU A 196 2.51 -8.05 24.34
C GLU A 196 1.33 -8.60 23.51
N LEU A 197 1.53 -8.80 22.20
CA LEU A 197 0.51 -9.41 21.32
C LEU A 197 0.16 -10.86 21.68
N CYS A 198 1.09 -11.60 22.28
CA CYS A 198 0.88 -12.98 22.72
C CYS A 198 0.19 -13.04 24.09
N TYR A 199 0.57 -12.18 25.04
CA TYR A 199 0.15 -12.25 26.44
C TYR A 199 -1.13 -11.48 26.75
N PHE A 200 -1.40 -10.35 26.08
CA PHE A 200 -2.50 -9.43 26.41
C PHE A 200 -3.67 -9.47 25.43
N ARG A 201 -3.91 -10.63 24.81
CA ARG A 201 -5.09 -10.84 23.95
C ARG A 201 -6.41 -10.67 24.68
#